data_AF-A0A1J4VM91-F1
#
_entry.id   AF-A0A1J4VM91-F1
#
_cell.length_a   1.000
_cell.length_b   1.000
_cell.length_c   1.000
_cell.angle_alpha   90.00
_cell.angle_beta   90.00
_cell.angle_gamma   90.00
#
_symmetry.space_group_name_H-M   'P 1'
#
loop_
_entity.id
_entity.type
_entity.pdbx_description
1 polymer ?
#
loop_
_entity_poly.entity_id
_entity_poly.type
_entity_poly.pdbx_seq_one_letter_code
_entity_poly.pdbx_strand_id
1 'polypeptide(L)' 'MIKKIKSFIAEVRAEMQKVTWPTREELTGSTGVVLVTMFFLSAFIGVADFILSYALAVIMR' A
#
# COMPACT_ATOMS: atom_id res chain seq x y z
N MET A 1 33.01 -17.92 -9.07
CA MET A 1 31.95 -16.91 -8.96
C MET A 1 30.66 -17.45 -8.34
N ILE A 2 30.09 -18.55 -8.85
CA ILE A 2 28.84 -19.17 -8.33
C ILE A 2 28.91 -19.51 -6.83
N LYS A 3 30.07 -19.96 -6.33
CA LYS A 3 30.28 -20.28 -4.90
C LYS A 3 30.20 -19.05 -3.97
N LYS A 4 30.66 -17.88 -4.43
CA LYS A 4 30.55 -16.61 -3.67
C LYS A 4 29.10 -16.11 -3.60
N ILE A 5 28.36 -16.23 -4.70
CA ILE A 5 26.94 -15.86 -4.75
C ILE A 5 26.11 -16.77 -3.82
N LYS A 6 26.41 -18.07 -3.78
CA LYS A 6 25.76 -19.00 -2.83
C LYS A 6 26.03 -18.64 -1.36
N SER A 7 27.26 -18.26 -1.00
CA SER A 7 27.55 -17.84 0.38
C SER A 7 26.86 -16.52 0.71
N PHE A 8 26.87 -15.56 -0.21
CA PHE A 8 26.20 -14.28 -0.04
C PHE A 8 24.70 -14.43 0.21
N ILE A 9 24.00 -15.28 -0.54
CA ILE A 9 22.57 -15.56 -0.30
C ILE A 9 22.36 -16.25 1.07
N ALA A 10 23.26 -17.13 1.48
CA ALA A 10 23.18 -17.78 2.79
C ALA A 10 23.37 -16.78 3.94
N GLU A 11 24.31 -15.84 3.80
CA GLU A 11 24.57 -14.75 4.74
C GLU A 11 23.38 -13.77 4.81
N VAL A 12 22.82 -13.37 3.66
CA VAL A 12 21.61 -12.53 3.61
C VAL A 12 20.41 -13.21 4.27
N ARG A 13 20.23 -14.53 4.05
CA ARG A 13 19.16 -15.29 4.71
C ARG A 13 19.34 -15.31 6.23
N ALA A 14 20.58 -15.46 6.71
CA ALA A 14 20.88 -15.45 8.14
C ALA A 14 20.61 -14.06 8.77
N GLU A 15 20.89 -12.97 8.06
CA GLU A 15 20.60 -11.62 8.55
C GLU A 15 19.10 -11.30 8.52
N MET A 16 18.39 -11.75 7.48
CA MET A 16 16.93 -11.62 7.36
C MET A 16 16.17 -12.35 8.47
N GLN A 17 16.77 -13.36 9.10
CA GLN A 17 16.21 -14.04 10.28
C GLN A 17 16.35 -13.22 11.57
N LYS A 18 17.30 -12.28 11.64
CA LYS A 18 17.46 -11.35 12.77
C LYS A 18 16.49 -10.17 12.69
N VAL A 19 15.88 -9.95 11.53
CA VAL A 19 14.87 -8.92 11.33
C VAL A 19 13.59 -9.35 12.04
N THR A 20 13.14 -8.54 13.00
CA THR A 20 11.84 -8.66 13.65
C THR A 20 10.74 -8.24 12.67
N TRP A 21 10.16 -9.23 11.99
CA TRP A 21 8.98 -9.03 11.16
C TRP A 21 7.75 -8.82 12.04
N PRO A 22 6.83 -7.93 11.64
CA PRO A 22 5.58 -7.73 12.34
C PRO A 22 4.77 -9.02 12.38
N THR A 23 4.01 -9.18 13.45
CA THR A 23 3.11 -10.32 13.61
C THR A 23 1.96 -10.24 12.60
N ARG A 24 1.32 -11.39 12.31
CA ARG A 24 0.18 -11.44 11.36
C ARG A 24 -0.97 -10.51 11.77
N GLU A 25 -1.13 -10.30 13.07
CA GLU A 25 -2.15 -9.44 13.64
C GLU A 25 -1.85 -7.95 13.37
N GLU A 26 -0.62 -7.50 13.65
CA GLU A 26 -0.17 -6.13 13.34
C GLU A 26 -0.25 -5.81 11.84
N LEU A 27 0.09 -6.79 11.00
CA LEU A 27 0.03 -6.65 9.54
C LEU A 27 -1.42 -6.47 9.07
N THR A 28 -2.35 -7.25 9.65
CA THR A 28 -3.77 -7.19 9.32
C THR A 28 -4.40 -5.88 9.84
N GLY A 29 -4.04 -5.47 11.06
CA GLY A 29 -4.49 -4.20 11.64
C GLY A 29 -4.04 -3.01 10.82
N SER A 30 -2.75 -2.95 10.47
CA SER A 30 -2.18 -1.88 9.64
C SER A 30 -2.82 -1.83 8.25
N THR A 31 -3.01 -2.99 7.60
CA THR A 31 -3.68 -3.07 6.29
C THR A 31 -5.14 -2.62 6.38
N GLY A 32 -5.85 -3.00 7.44
CA GLY A 32 -7.24 -2.60 7.67
C GLY A 32 -7.41 -1.08 7.76
N VAL A 33 -6.56 -0.40 8.54
CA VAL A 33 -6.58 1.07 8.66
C VAL A 33 -6.33 1.74 7.31
N VAL A 34 -5.37 1.24 6.53
CA VAL A 34 -5.07 1.77 5.19
C VAL A 34 -6.27 1.62 4.25
N LEU A 35 -6.92 0.46 4.23
CA LEU A 35 -8.11 0.21 3.40
C LEU A 35 -9.27 1.15 3.75
N VAL A 36 -9.53 1.33 5.04
CA VAL A 36 -10.58 2.23 5.53
C VAL A 36 -10.27 3.68 5.10
N THR A 37 -9.02 4.12 5.29
CA THR A 37 -8.60 5.47 4.91
C THR A 37 -8.71 5.70 3.40
N MET A 38 -8.28 4.72 2.59
CA MET A 38 -8.38 4.78 1.13
C MET A 38 -9.84 4.81 0.66
N PHE A 39 -10.72 4.04 1.32
CA PHE A 39 -12.15 4.05 1.01
C PHE A 39 -12.76 5.45 1.21
N PHE A 40 -12.50 6.10 2.34
CA PHE A 40 -13.00 7.46 2.58
C PHE A 40 -12.41 8.49 1.62
N LEU A 41 -11.11 8.40 1.35
CA LEU A 41 -10.43 9.34 0.46
C LEU A 41 -10.94 9.22 -0.98
N SER A 42 -11.08 7.99 -1.48
CA SER A 42 -11.62 7.73 -2.82
C SER A 42 -13.09 8.13 -2.95
N ALA A 43 -13.91 7.89 -1.92
CA ALA A 43 -15.29 8.36 -1.90
C ALA A 43 -15.37 9.89 -1.94
N PHE A 44 -14.55 10.59 -1.15
CA PHE A 44 -14.50 12.05 -1.15
C PHE A 44 -14.11 12.62 -2.52
N ILE A 45 -13.01 12.13 -3.10
CA ILE A 45 -12.55 12.56 -4.42
C ILE A 45 -13.61 12.24 -5.49
N GLY A 46 -14.19 11.02 -5.48
CA GLY A 46 -15.22 10.63 -6.43
C GLY A 46 -16.47 11.50 -6.38
N VAL A 47 -16.90 11.91 -5.17
CA VAL A 47 -18.01 12.86 -5.01
C VAL A 47 -17.63 14.24 -5.55
N ALA A 48 -16.42 14.72 -5.25
CA ALA A 48 -15.92 16.00 -5.75
C ALA A 48 -15.87 16.01 -7.30
N ASP A 49 -15.34 14.94 -7.91
CA ASP A 49 -15.27 14.78 -9.36
C ASP A 49 -16.67 14.74 -9.99
N PHE A 50 -17.63 14.08 -9.34
CA PHE A 50 -19.02 14.05 -9.82
C PHE A 50 -19.67 15.44 -9.78
N ILE A 51 -19.48 16.18 -8.69
CA ILE A 51 -19.99 17.56 -8.55
C ILE A 51 -19.36 18.47 -9.59
N LEU A 52 -18.04 18.41 -9.75
CA LEU A 52 -17.32 19.22 -10.74
C LEU A 52 -17.75 18.88 -12.16
N SER A 53 -17.88 17.60 -12.49
CA SER A 53 -18.33 17.14 -13.81
C SER A 53 -19.75 17.62 -14.11
N TYR A 54 -20.65 17.54 -13.13
CA TYR A 54 -22.01 18.06 -13.27
C TYR A 54 -22.03 19.58 -13.43
N ALA A 55 -21.28 20.31 -12.60
CA ALA A 55 -21.18 21.77 -12.68
C ALA A 55 -20.64 22.22 -14.04
N LEU A 56 -19.58 21.59 -14.54
CA LEU A 56 -19.03 21.86 -15.86
C LEU A 56 -20.02 21.52 -16.97
N ALA A 57 -20.75 20.40 -16.88
CA ALA A 57 -21.76 20.02 -17.86
C ALA A 57 -22.92 21.01 -17.93
N VAL A 58 -23.31 21.61 -16.80
CA VAL A 58 -24.33 22.67 -16.75
C VAL A 58 -23.81 23.97 -17.35
N ILE A 59 -22.54 24.33 -17.12
CA ILE A 59 -21.92 25.56 -17.66
C ILE A 59 -21.70 25.47 -19.18
N MET A 60 -21.35 24.29 -19.70
CA MET A 60 -21.09 24.08 -21.13
C MET A 60 -22.36 23.93 -21.98
N ARG A 61 -23.53 23.90 -21.34
CA ARG A 61 -24.85 23.83 -21.98
C ARG A 61 -25.49 25.21 -22.04
#